data_AF-A0A2H9QHP7-F1
#
_entry.id   AF-A0A2H9QHP7-F1
#
_cell.length_a   1.000
_cell.length_b   1.000
_cell.length_c   1.000
_cell.angle_alpha   90.00
_cell.angle_beta   90.00
_cell.angle_gamma   90.00
#
_symmetry.space_group_name_H-M   'P 1'
#
loop_
_entity.id
_entity.type
_entity.pdbx_description
1 polymer ?
#
loop_
_entity_poly.entity_id
_entity_poly.type
_entity_poly.pdbx_seq_one_letter_code
_entity_poly.pdbx_strand_id
1 'polypeptide(L)'
;MRDTLNIKEDYAVVLEFLQHGHPFEGRRIPTAQVIGKEHLVLLELVPKRNVVLSPMENVYIGPDKRDKVHHVIGKIDYSKLTSTAKINFDKVLESIIDENPKKWIDFFNNARSISIRLHQLEILPGVGKKHMKEILEQREEKPFESFEDISNRIS
;
A
#
# COMPACT_ATOMS: atom_id res chain seq x y z
N MET A 1 1.93 4.58 -27.07
CA MET A 1 1.90 3.59 -25.97
C MET A 1 2.46 4.30 -24.76
N ARG A 2 1.67 4.49 -23.68
CA ARG A 2 2.25 4.91 -22.41
C ARG A 2 2.96 3.68 -21.86
N ASP A 3 4.26 3.71 -21.74
CA ASP A 3 4.97 2.77 -20.90
C ASP A 3 4.31 2.84 -19.52
N THR A 4 3.51 1.84 -19.18
CA THR A 4 3.14 1.62 -17.79
C THR A 4 4.46 1.47 -17.08
N LEU A 5 4.88 2.52 -16.34
CA LEU A 5 5.96 2.41 -15.36
C LEU A 5 5.70 1.09 -14.65
N ASN A 6 6.61 0.13 -14.84
CA ASN A 6 6.50 -1.15 -14.18
C ASN A 6 6.80 -0.86 -12.71
N ILE A 7 5.77 -0.43 -11.99
CA ILE A 7 5.82 -0.15 -10.56
C ILE A 7 6.19 -1.47 -9.92
N LYS A 8 7.47 -1.60 -9.59
CA LYS A 8 8.06 -2.75 -8.94
C LYS A 8 8.01 -2.52 -7.44
N GLU A 9 7.72 -3.60 -6.75
CA GLU A 9 7.79 -3.71 -5.30
C GLU A 9 8.94 -4.65 -5.01
N ASP A 10 9.84 -4.26 -4.10
CA ASP A 10 10.92 -5.13 -3.66
C ASP A 10 10.55 -5.89 -2.38
N TYR A 11 9.69 -5.29 -1.56
CA TYR A 11 9.16 -5.91 -0.34
C TYR A 11 7.64 -5.81 -0.31
N ALA A 12 7.00 -6.84 0.24
CA ALA A 12 5.58 -6.89 0.48
C ALA A 12 5.28 -7.47 1.86
N VAL A 13 4.08 -7.22 2.36
CA VAL A 13 3.56 -7.77 3.61
C VAL A 13 2.43 -8.74 3.29
N VAL A 14 2.46 -9.91 3.91
CA VAL A 14 1.47 -10.97 3.68
C VAL A 14 0.13 -10.59 4.32
N LEU A 15 -0.94 -10.58 3.51
CA LEU A 15 -2.31 -10.41 3.96
C LEU A 15 -2.92 -11.77 4.35
N GLU A 16 -2.76 -12.78 3.50
CA GLU A 16 -3.21 -14.15 3.76
C GLU A 16 -2.36 -15.14 2.97
N PHE A 17 -2.18 -16.34 3.53
CA PHE A 17 -1.60 -17.47 2.82
C PHE A 17 -2.60 -18.62 2.63
N LEU A 18 -2.93 -18.89 1.37
CA LEU A 18 -3.79 -19.98 0.93
C LEU A 18 -2.93 -21.22 0.69
N GLN A 19 -2.72 -22.04 1.72
CA GLN A 19 -1.85 -23.22 1.67
C GLN A 19 -2.23 -24.23 0.59
N HIS A 20 -3.53 -24.31 0.26
CA HIS A 20 -4.07 -25.21 -0.77
C HIS A 20 -4.51 -24.48 -2.04
N GLY A 21 -4.17 -23.20 -2.17
CA GLY A 21 -4.61 -22.33 -3.26
C GLY A 21 -6.07 -21.92 -3.15
N HIS A 22 -6.57 -21.26 -4.19
CA HIS A 22 -7.97 -20.84 -4.28
C HIS A 22 -8.91 -22.05 -4.37
N PRO A 23 -9.96 -22.12 -3.55
CA PRO A 23 -10.82 -23.31 -3.45
C PRO A 23 -11.59 -23.63 -4.74
N PHE A 24 -11.82 -22.63 -5.59
CA PHE A 24 -12.58 -22.74 -6.84
C PHE A 24 -11.70 -22.80 -8.09
N GLU A 25 -10.36 -22.78 -7.95
CA GLU A 25 -9.46 -22.93 -9.08
C GLU A 25 -9.10 -24.39 -9.31
N GLY A 26 -9.10 -24.82 -10.58
CA GLY A 26 -8.81 -26.21 -10.95
C GLY A 26 -7.39 -26.68 -10.59
N ARG A 27 -6.46 -25.76 -10.30
CA ARG A 27 -5.11 -26.06 -9.80
C ARG A 27 -4.94 -25.53 -8.38
N ARG A 28 -4.68 -26.45 -7.44
CA ARG A 28 -4.37 -26.15 -6.04
C ARG A 28 -2.91 -25.75 -5.85
N ILE A 29 -2.57 -24.54 -6.31
CA ILE A 29 -1.23 -23.98 -6.14
C ILE A 29 -1.24 -23.14 -4.85
N PRO A 30 -0.33 -23.37 -3.89
CA PRO A 30 -0.22 -22.51 -2.72
C PRO A 30 0.04 -21.06 -3.15
N THR A 31 -0.77 -20.13 -2.66
CA THR A 31 -0.73 -18.72 -3.07
C THR A 31 -0.83 -17.84 -1.84
N ALA A 32 -0.09 -16.75 -1.81
CA ALA A 32 -0.30 -15.69 -0.82
C ALA A 32 -0.77 -14.40 -1.49
N GLN A 33 -1.74 -13.75 -0.85
CA GLN A 33 -2.13 -12.39 -1.17
C GLN A 33 -1.30 -11.44 -0.31
N VAL A 34 -0.67 -10.46 -0.94
CA VAL A 34 0.25 -9.53 -0.28
C VAL A 34 0.01 -8.10 -0.74
N ILE A 35 0.50 -7.14 0.04
CA ILE A 35 0.53 -5.72 -0.33
C ILE A 35 1.98 -5.23 -0.35
N GLY A 36 2.39 -4.59 -1.44
CA GLY A 36 3.70 -3.98 -1.57
C GLY A 36 3.91 -2.82 -0.60
N LYS A 37 5.13 -2.66 -0.08
CA LYS A 37 5.43 -1.63 0.93
C LYS A 37 5.64 -0.24 0.32
N GLU A 38 6.05 -0.16 -0.95
CA GLU A 38 6.42 1.11 -1.56
C GLU A 38 5.23 1.75 -2.28
N HIS A 39 4.53 1.01 -3.12
CA HIS A 39 3.45 1.59 -3.94
C HIS A 39 2.07 1.03 -3.57
N LEU A 40 1.98 0.30 -2.44
CA LEU A 40 0.76 -0.32 -1.94
C LEU A 40 0.08 -1.23 -2.99
N VAL A 41 0.87 -1.83 -3.88
CA VAL A 41 0.34 -2.69 -4.94
C VAL A 41 -0.10 -4.02 -4.34
N LEU A 42 -1.36 -4.38 -4.55
CA LEU A 42 -1.87 -5.71 -4.21
C LEU A 42 -1.38 -6.74 -5.22
N LEU A 43 -0.82 -7.82 -4.71
CA LEU A 43 -0.16 -8.86 -5.50
C LEU A 43 -0.60 -10.24 -5.03
N GLU A 44 -0.57 -11.19 -5.96
CA GLU A 44 -0.53 -12.60 -5.64
C GLU A 44 0.85 -13.18 -5.94
N LEU A 45 1.34 -14.05 -5.06
CA LEU A 45 2.61 -14.73 -5.22
C LEU A 45 2.51 -16.20 -4.84
N VAL A 46 3.42 -16.99 -5.40
CA VAL A 46 3.60 -18.40 -5.06
C VAL A 46 4.85 -18.51 -4.18
N PRO A 47 4.74 -19.04 -2.96
CA PRO A 47 5.90 -19.32 -2.12
C PRO A 47 6.72 -20.48 -2.68
N LYS A 48 7.95 -20.63 -2.20
CA LYS A 48 8.74 -21.83 -2.49
C LYS A 48 8.12 -23.06 -1.85
N ARG A 49 8.53 -24.24 -2.35
CA ARG A 49 8.07 -25.52 -1.80
C ARG A 49 8.37 -25.59 -0.30
N ASN A 50 7.40 -26.09 0.46
CA ASN A 50 7.47 -26.27 1.92
C ASN A 50 7.67 -24.97 2.73
N VAL A 51 7.47 -23.80 2.12
CA VAL A 51 7.43 -22.53 2.85
C VAL A 51 6.00 -22.25 3.26
N VAL A 52 5.82 -21.95 4.55
CA VAL A 52 4.58 -21.40 5.09
C VAL A 52 4.81 -19.93 5.36
N LEU A 53 3.87 -19.11 4.89
CA LEU A 53 3.84 -17.67 5.13
C LEU A 53 2.82 -17.35 6.22
N SER A 54 3.15 -16.42 7.09
CA SER A 54 2.24 -15.92 8.13
C SER A 54 1.65 -14.56 7.72
N PRO A 55 0.40 -14.25 8.10
CA PRO A 55 -0.11 -12.88 8.00
C PRO A 55 0.81 -11.89 8.70
N MET A 56 0.88 -10.65 8.18
CA MET A 56 1.78 -9.57 8.64
C MET A 56 3.28 -9.84 8.44
N GLU A 57 3.65 -10.96 7.79
CA GLU A 57 5.05 -11.26 7.51
C GLU A 57 5.59 -10.40 6.36
N ASN A 58 6.76 -9.78 6.57
CA ASN A 58 7.52 -9.11 5.53
C ASN A 58 8.22 -10.14 4.62
N VAL A 59 8.01 -10.05 3.31
CA VAL A 59 8.63 -10.92 2.30
C VAL A 59 9.33 -10.10 1.21
N TYR A 60 10.51 -10.55 0.80
CA TYR A 60 11.23 -9.99 -0.34
C TYR A 60 10.71 -10.57 -1.66
N ILE A 61 10.31 -9.70 -2.58
CA ILE A 61 9.78 -9.99 -3.91
C ILE A 61 10.56 -9.29 -5.04
N GLY A 62 11.65 -8.61 -4.70
CA GLY A 62 12.51 -7.91 -5.66
C GLY A 62 13.27 -8.85 -6.63
N PRO A 63 14.15 -8.29 -7.47
CA PRO A 63 14.84 -9.02 -8.53
C PRO A 63 15.93 -9.99 -8.03
N ASP A 64 16.46 -9.77 -6.82
CA ASP A 64 17.54 -10.59 -6.27
C ASP A 64 17.02 -11.94 -5.74
N LYS A 65 17.91 -12.69 -5.09
CA LYS A 65 17.58 -13.97 -4.50
C LYS A 65 16.50 -13.80 -3.43
N ARG A 66 15.32 -14.37 -3.70
CA ARG A 66 14.19 -14.42 -2.77
C ARG A 66 14.33 -15.63 -1.86
N ASP A 67 14.12 -15.47 -0.56
CA ASP A 67 14.21 -16.59 0.38
C ASP A 67 12.95 -17.45 0.36
N LYS A 68 11.78 -16.82 0.52
CA LYS A 68 10.49 -17.49 0.72
C LYS A 68 9.59 -17.53 -0.52
N VAL A 69 9.81 -16.62 -1.47
CA VAL A 69 8.96 -16.45 -2.66
C VAL A 69 9.57 -17.16 -3.86
N HIS A 70 8.77 -17.93 -4.60
CA HIS A 70 9.17 -18.52 -5.88
C HIS A 70 8.99 -17.50 -7.00
N HIS A 71 7.77 -17.00 -7.19
CA HIS A 71 7.46 -15.98 -8.19
C HIS A 71 6.21 -15.18 -7.82
N VAL A 72 6.10 -13.99 -8.39
CA VAL A 72 4.89 -13.16 -8.33
C VAL A 72 3.98 -13.57 -9.49
N ILE A 73 2.72 -13.88 -9.20
CA ILE A 73 1.71 -14.22 -10.21
C ILE A 73 1.30 -12.95 -10.98
N GLY A 74 1.00 -11.89 -10.24
CA GLY A 74 0.62 -10.61 -10.83
C GLY A 74 -0.09 -9.68 -9.84
N LYS A 75 -0.56 -8.55 -10.37
CA LYS A 75 -1.37 -7.57 -9.63
C LYS A 75 -2.81 -8.06 -9.53
N ILE A 76 -3.44 -7.81 -8.40
CA ILE A 76 -4.86 -8.08 -8.17
C ILE A 76 -5.58 -6.80 -7.72
N ASP A 77 -6.86 -6.70 -8.02
CA ASP A 77 -7.71 -5.62 -7.50
C ASP A 77 -8.17 -5.95 -6.08
N TYR A 78 -8.49 -4.93 -5.30
CA TYR A 78 -9.03 -5.08 -3.93
C TYR A 78 -10.26 -6.00 -3.88
N SER A 79 -11.10 -6.01 -4.92
CA SER A 79 -12.28 -6.86 -5.00
C SER A 79 -11.94 -8.36 -4.99
N LYS A 80 -10.75 -8.74 -5.49
CA LYS A 80 -10.25 -10.12 -5.54
C LYS A 80 -9.57 -10.59 -4.26
N LEU A 81 -9.35 -9.70 -3.29
CA LEU A 81 -8.91 -10.13 -1.97
C LEU A 81 -9.96 -11.02 -1.32
N THR A 82 -9.48 -12.07 -0.66
CA THR A 82 -10.34 -12.92 0.17
C THR A 82 -10.91 -12.13 1.35
N SER A 83 -11.94 -12.68 1.99
CA SER A 83 -12.50 -12.06 3.20
C SER A 83 -11.45 -11.91 4.31
N THR A 84 -10.60 -12.92 4.52
CA THR A 84 -9.51 -12.87 5.51
C THR A 84 -8.48 -11.80 5.14
N ALA A 85 -8.06 -11.75 3.86
CA ALA A 85 -7.08 -10.75 3.41
C ALA A 85 -7.62 -9.33 3.56
N LYS A 86 -8.92 -9.09 3.31
CA LYS A 86 -9.57 -7.80 3.56
C LYS A 86 -9.57 -7.42 5.04
N ILE A 87 -9.84 -8.37 5.95
CA ILE A 87 -9.77 -8.13 7.40
C ILE A 87 -8.35 -7.74 7.84
N ASN A 88 -7.33 -8.36 7.24
CA ASN A 88 -5.93 -8.06 7.55
C ASN A 88 -5.41 -6.79 6.85
N PHE A 89 -6.07 -6.37 5.76
CA PHE A 89 -5.63 -5.25 4.92
C PHE A 89 -5.47 -3.95 5.71
N ASP A 90 -6.48 -3.55 6.49
CA ASP A 90 -6.45 -2.29 7.24
C ASP A 90 -5.29 -2.27 8.24
N LYS A 91 -5.11 -3.36 9.01
CA LYS A 91 -4.03 -3.50 10.00
C LYS A 91 -2.64 -3.49 9.37
N VAL A 92 -2.49 -4.17 8.22
CA VAL A 92 -1.22 -4.20 7.50
C VAL A 92 -0.92 -2.84 6.88
N LEU A 93 -1.92 -2.15 6.36
CA LEU A 93 -1.77 -0.81 5.80
C LEU A 93 -1.34 0.19 6.87
N GLU A 94 -1.97 0.18 8.05
CA GLU A 94 -1.55 0.98 9.21
C GLU A 94 -0.09 0.70 9.56
N SER A 95 0.30 -0.57 9.68
CA SER A 95 1.69 -0.96 9.95
C SER A 95 2.67 -0.44 8.89
N ILE A 96 2.31 -0.45 7.61
CA ILE A 96 3.17 0.08 6.53
C ILE A 96 3.30 1.60 6.65
N ILE A 97 2.22 2.29 7.02
CA ILE A 97 2.21 3.74 7.21
C ILE A 97 3.10 4.13 8.40
N ASP A 98 2.99 3.41 9.50
CA ASP A 98 3.73 3.66 10.75
C ASP A 98 5.23 3.35 10.63
N GLU A 99 5.62 2.42 9.75
CA GLU A 99 7.03 2.13 9.48
C GLU A 99 7.74 3.26 8.72
N ASN A 100 7.02 4.04 7.92
CA ASN A 100 7.59 5.18 7.16
C ASN A 100 6.62 6.37 7.12
N PRO A 101 6.34 7.00 8.29
CA PRO A 101 5.36 8.09 8.38
C PRO A 101 5.79 9.29 7.56
N LYS A 102 7.10 9.52 7.45
CA LYS A 102 7.69 10.65 6.71
C LYS A 102 7.19 10.71 5.27
N LYS A 103 7.14 9.57 4.57
CA LYS A 103 6.66 9.50 3.19
C LYS A 103 5.24 10.06 3.02
N TRP A 104 4.36 9.76 3.98
CA TRP A 104 2.97 10.17 3.96
C TRP A 104 2.80 11.61 4.41
N ILE A 105 3.57 12.07 5.39
CA ILE A 105 3.63 13.47 5.81
C ILE A 105 4.17 14.36 4.68
N ASP A 106 5.19 13.87 3.95
CA ASP A 106 5.76 14.55 2.79
C ASP A 106 4.72 14.78 1.68
N PHE A 107 3.68 13.96 1.58
CA PHE A 107 2.56 14.23 0.68
C PHE A 107 1.82 15.52 1.07
N PHE A 108 1.51 15.73 2.35
CA PHE A 108 0.85 16.96 2.80
C PHE A 108 1.72 18.19 2.57
N ASN A 109 3.01 18.08 2.86
CA ASN A 109 3.99 19.15 2.67
C ASN A 109 4.22 19.49 1.19
N ASN A 110 4.23 18.50 0.29
CA ASN A 110 4.62 18.68 -1.11
C ASN A 110 3.48 18.54 -2.12
N ALA A 111 2.23 18.32 -1.68
CA ALA A 111 1.08 18.23 -2.58
C ALA A 111 0.91 19.50 -3.42
N ARG A 112 0.56 19.33 -4.70
CA ARG A 112 0.46 20.40 -5.70
C ARG A 112 -0.90 20.40 -6.39
N SER A 113 -1.19 21.50 -7.09
CA SER A 113 -2.32 21.59 -8.01
C SER A 113 -2.14 20.62 -9.18
N ILE A 114 -3.18 19.82 -9.46
CA ILE A 114 -3.25 18.95 -10.66
C ILE A 114 -3.73 19.78 -11.85
N SER A 115 -4.69 20.66 -11.61
CA SER A 115 -5.21 21.62 -12.59
C SER A 115 -5.64 22.91 -11.89
N ILE A 116 -6.11 23.89 -12.66
CA ILE A 116 -6.68 25.15 -12.13
C ILE A 116 -7.85 24.88 -11.16
N ARG A 117 -8.56 23.76 -11.33
CA ARG A 117 -9.78 23.45 -10.56
C ARG A 117 -9.61 22.37 -9.50
N LEU A 118 -8.45 21.71 -9.44
CA LEU A 118 -8.25 20.52 -8.59
C LEU A 118 -6.85 20.48 -8.00
N HIS A 119 -6.77 20.38 -6.68
CA HIS A 119 -5.56 20.13 -5.92
C HIS A 119 -5.41 18.66 -5.51
N GLN A 120 -4.17 18.15 -5.39
CA GLN A 120 -3.91 16.77 -4.94
C GLN A 120 -4.51 16.47 -3.57
N LEU A 121 -4.49 17.44 -2.65
CA LEU A 121 -5.08 17.30 -1.31
C LEU A 121 -6.59 17.03 -1.37
N GLU A 122 -7.31 17.59 -2.35
CA GLU A 122 -8.77 17.40 -2.49
C GLU A 122 -9.15 15.97 -2.94
N ILE A 123 -8.17 15.14 -3.32
CA ILE A 123 -8.40 13.72 -3.61
C ILE A 123 -8.59 12.92 -2.32
N LEU A 124 -8.03 13.39 -1.21
CA LEU A 124 -8.19 12.71 0.07
C LEU A 124 -9.66 12.76 0.51
N PRO A 125 -10.26 11.61 0.87
CA PRO A 125 -11.63 11.58 1.33
C PRO A 125 -11.79 12.48 2.56
N GLY A 126 -12.80 13.35 2.55
CA GLY A 126 -13.04 14.33 3.62
C GLY A 126 -12.29 15.65 3.50
N VAL A 127 -11.34 15.79 2.56
CA VAL A 127 -10.62 17.05 2.31
C VAL A 127 -11.30 17.83 1.19
N GLY A 128 -12.17 18.77 1.58
CA GLY A 128 -12.75 19.74 0.64
C GLY A 128 -11.88 20.99 0.46
N LYS A 129 -12.40 21.98 -0.28
CA LYS A 129 -11.71 23.26 -0.53
C LYS A 129 -11.32 24.03 0.74
N LYS A 130 -12.11 23.92 1.81
CA LYS A 130 -11.81 24.54 3.11
C LYS A 130 -10.55 23.94 3.71
N HIS A 131 -10.56 22.64 4.00
CA HIS A 131 -9.42 21.92 4.58
C HIS A 131 -8.18 22.01 3.67
N MET A 132 -8.35 21.94 2.35
CA MET A 132 -7.23 22.11 1.43
C MET A 132 -6.52 23.46 1.62
N LYS A 133 -7.26 24.58 1.72
CA LYS A 133 -6.66 25.90 1.95
C LYS A 133 -5.95 25.98 3.30
N GLU A 134 -6.58 25.45 4.34
CA GLU A 134 -6.01 25.42 5.68
C GLU A 134 -4.70 24.61 5.73
N ILE A 135 -4.64 23.44 5.08
CA ILE A 135 -3.40 22.67 4.95
C ILE A 135 -2.31 23.48 4.24
N LEU A 136 -2.65 24.21 3.16
CA LEU A 136 -1.70 25.03 2.41
C LEU A 136 -1.16 26.19 3.24
N GLU A 137 -2.04 26.90 3.95
CA GLU A 137 -1.66 28.01 4.84
C GLU A 137 -0.74 27.51 5.97
N GLN A 138 -1.12 26.41 6.62
CA GLN A 138 -0.33 25.84 7.72
C GLN A 138 1.05 25.38 7.24
N ARG A 139 1.16 24.64 6.13
CA ARG A 139 2.48 24.18 5.66
C ARG A 139 3.40 25.32 5.19
N GLU A 140 2.83 26.46 4.78
CA GLU A 140 3.61 27.67 4.42
C GLU A 140 4.24 28.32 5.65
N GLU A 141 3.56 28.32 6.80
CA GLU A 141 4.14 28.77 8.07
C GLU A 141 5.26 27.83 8.54
N LYS A 142 4.98 26.53 8.54
CA LYS A 142 5.94 25.47 8.92
C LYS A 142 5.51 24.13 8.32
N PRO A 143 6.42 23.37 7.66
CA PRO A 143 6.14 22.02 7.23
C PRO A 143 5.70 21.11 8.39
N PHE A 144 4.77 20.21 8.12
CA PHE A 144 4.30 19.23 9.09
C PHE A 144 5.39 18.24 9.46
N GLU A 145 5.50 17.90 10.74
CA GLU A 145 6.51 16.98 11.28
C GLU A 145 5.94 15.59 11.63
N SER A 146 4.63 15.50 11.92
CA SER A 146 3.95 14.26 12.31
C SER A 146 2.47 14.27 11.92
N PHE A 147 1.82 13.10 11.99
CA PHE A 147 0.35 13.02 11.83
C PHE A 147 -0.39 13.77 12.95
N GLU A 148 0.16 13.78 14.16
CA GLU A 148 -0.38 14.53 15.29
C GLU A 148 -0.29 16.04 15.04
N ASP A 149 0.83 16.53 14.48
CA ASP A 149 1.01 17.93 14.10
C ASP A 149 -0.02 18.37 13.05
N ILE A 150 -0.28 17.53 12.04
CA ILE A 150 -1.35 17.75 11.06
C ILE A 150 -2.71 17.88 11.76
N SER A 151 -3.05 16.90 12.63
CA SER A 151 -4.34 16.88 13.33
C SER A 151 -4.54 18.05 14.29
N ASN A 152 -3.47 18.55 14.91
CA ASN A 152 -3.56 19.66 15.86
C ASN A 152 -3.69 21.03 15.18
N ARG A 153 -3.28 21.14 13.91
CA ARG A 153 -3.22 22.40 13.17
C ARG A 153 -4.37 22.62 12.19
N ILE A 154 -5.19 21.59 11.93
CA ILE A 154 -6.29 21.62 10.97
C ILE A 154 -7.62 21.32 11.69
N SER A 155 -8.64 22.16 11.47
CA SER A 155 -9.93 22.15 12.19
C SER A 155 -11.17 21.95 11.31
#